data_AF-A0A7K6QP62-F1
#
_entry.id   AF-A0A7K6QP62-F1
#
_cell.length_a   1.000
_cell.length_b   1.000
_cell.length_c   1.000
_cell.angle_alpha   90.00
_cell.angle_beta   90.00
_cell.angle_gamma   90.00
#
_symmetry.space_group_name_H-M   'P 1'
#
loop_
_entity.id
_entity.type
_entity.pdbx_description
1 polymer ?
#
loop_
_entity_poly.entity_id
_entity_poly.type
_entity_poly.pdbx_seq_one_letter_code
_entity_poly.pdbx_strand_id
1 'polypeptide(L)' 'GLRLAPSVFVLPPPPEESSSSRPTLSLTCLVRGFSPDSIDVQWHRGNSQGDFGDNSAHFGSPVRE' A
#
# COMPACT_ATOMS: atom_id res chain seq x y z
N GLY A 1 19.07 18.63 6.53
CA GLY A 1 18.88 17.97 5.22
C GLY A 1 17.67 18.54 4.52
N LEU A 2 17.64 18.46 3.19
CA LEU A 2 16.48 18.87 2.37
C LEU A 2 15.29 17.93 2.62
N ARG A 3 14.09 18.48 2.73
CA ARG A 3 12.83 17.72 2.85
C ARG A 3 12.12 17.74 1.50
N LEU A 4 11.77 16.57 1.00
CA LEU A 4 11.13 16.41 -0.30
C LEU A 4 9.82 15.65 -0.12
N ALA A 5 8.74 16.18 -0.69
CA ALA A 5 7.44 15.54 -0.66
C ALA A 5 7.46 14.28 -1.56
N PRO A 6 6.86 13.16 -1.11
CA PRO A 6 6.79 11.95 -1.91
C PRO A 6 5.88 12.11 -3.12
N SER A 7 6.28 11.50 -4.23
CA SER A 7 5.36 11.14 -5.30
C SER A 7 4.79 9.75 -5.03
N VAL A 8 3.46 9.63 -5.05
CA VAL A 8 2.75 8.40 -4.67
C VAL A 8 1.89 7.93 -5.83
N PHE A 9 2.00 6.63 -6.15
CA PHE A 9 1.22 5.98 -7.20
C PHE A 9 0.64 4.68 -6.65
N VAL A 10 -0.67 4.46 -6.85
CA VAL A 10 -1.32 3.19 -6.53
C VAL A 10 -1.50 2.42 -7.83
N LEU A 11 -0.88 1.24 -7.91
CA LEU A 11 -0.97 0.37 -9.06
C LEU A 11 -2.14 -0.62 -8.88
N PRO A 12 -2.93 -0.87 -9.93
CA PRO A 12 -4.00 -1.86 -9.87
C PRO A 12 -3.43 -3.28 -9.75
N PRO A 13 -4.25 -4.26 -9.32
CA PRO A 13 -3.86 -5.66 -9.36
C PRO A 13 -3.51 -6.08 -10.79
N PRO A 14 -2.55 -6.99 -10.98
CA PRO A 14 -2.24 -7.49 -12.31
C PRO A 14 -3.46 -8.22 -12.91
N PRO A 15 -3.61 -8.22 -14.24
CA PRO A 15 -4.80 -8.80 -14.90
C PRO A 15 -5.02 -10.27 -14.55
N GLU A 16 -3.94 -11.02 -14.32
CA GLU A 16 -4.00 -12.43 -13.92
C GLU A 16 -4.69 -12.62 -12.55
N GLU A 17 -4.53 -11.66 -11.63
CA GLU A 17 -5.20 -11.63 -10.33
C GLU A 17 -6.66 -11.23 -10.42
N SER A 18 -7.04 -10.48 -11.47
CA SER A 18 -8.43 -10.07 -11.69
C SER A 18 -9.34 -11.17 -12.26
N SER A 19 -8.79 -12.37 -12.49
CA SER A 19 -9.58 -13.52 -12.93
C SER A 19 -10.45 -14.06 -11.79
N SER A 20 -11.69 -14.48 -12.10
CA SER A 20 -12.67 -14.99 -11.12
C SER A 20 -12.21 -16.21 -10.31
N SER A 21 -11.04 -16.79 -10.65
CA SER A 21 -10.44 -17.92 -9.95
C SER A 21 -9.56 -17.52 -8.77
N ARG A 22 -9.22 -16.22 -8.61
CA ARG A 22 -8.38 -15.73 -7.51
C ARG A 22 -9.22 -14.95 -6.49
N PRO A 23 -9.34 -15.43 -5.24
CA PRO A 23 -10.15 -14.79 -4.21
C PRO A 23 -9.49 -13.55 -3.58
N THR A 24 -8.22 -13.31 -3.91
CA THR A 24 -7.39 -12.25 -3.33
C THR A 24 -6.81 -11.37 -4.41
N LEU A 25 -6.76 -10.06 -4.15
CA LEU A 25 -6.17 -9.05 -5.02
C LEU A 25 -5.04 -8.33 -4.29
N SER A 26 -3.93 -8.11 -4.98
CA SER A 26 -2.80 -7.32 -4.50
C SER A 26 -2.92 -5.87 -4.98
N LEU A 27 -2.77 -4.91 -4.07
CA LEU A 27 -2.59 -3.48 -4.39
C LEU A 27 -1.16 -3.07 -4.07
N THR A 28 -0.55 -2.30 -4.96
CA THR A 28 0.83 -1.84 -4.78
C THR A 28 0.87 -0.32 -4.65
N CYS A 29 1.49 0.19 -3.59
CA CYS A 29 1.77 1.62 -3.42
C CYS A 29 3.26 1.87 -3.71
N LEU A 30 3.54 2.65 -4.74
CA LEU A 30 4.88 3.09 -5.11
C LEU A 30 5.12 4.51 -4.59
N VAL A 31 6.10 4.67 -3.71
CA VAL A 31 6.48 5.95 -3.11
C VAL A 31 7.91 6.31 -3.50
N ARG A 32 8.14 7.48 -4.10
CA ARG A 32 9.47 7.88 -4.60
C ARG A 32 9.76 9.37 -4.46
N GLY A 33 11.05 9.72 -4.51
CA GLY A 33 11.53 11.11 -4.57
C GLY A 33 11.36 11.92 -3.28
N PHE A 34 11.36 11.25 -2.12
CA PHE A 34 11.14 11.88 -0.83
C PHE A 34 12.40 11.88 0.05
N SER A 35 12.39 12.74 1.06
CA SER A 35 13.45 12.83 2.08
C SER A 35 12.85 13.43 3.37
N PRO A 36 13.14 12.87 4.56
CA PRO A 36 14.01 11.71 4.82
C PRO A 36 13.42 10.39 4.31
N ASP A 37 14.24 9.34 4.24
CA ASP A 37 13.86 7.99 3.76
C ASP A 37 12.90 7.23 4.70
N SER A 38 12.64 7.78 5.89
CA SER A 38 11.71 7.25 6.86
C SER A 38 10.29 7.77 6.58
N ILE A 39 9.39 6.87 6.17
CA ILE A 39 7.97 7.15 5.90
C ILE A 39 7.05 6.06 6.47
N ASP A 40 5.82 6.47 6.81
CA ASP A 40 4.73 5.60 7.22
C ASP A 40 3.66 5.54 6.13
N VAL A 41 3.23 4.32 5.78
CA VAL A 41 2.17 4.08 4.78
C VAL A 41 0.99 3.39 5.46
N GLN A 42 -0.20 3.97 5.34
CA GLN A 42 -1.44 3.43 5.91
C GLN A 42 -2.47 3.22 4.80
N TRP A 43 -3.12 2.05 4.82
CA TRP A 43 -4.19 1.70 3.91
C TRP A 43 -5.55 1.83 4.60
N HIS A 44 -6.52 2.41 3.89
CA HIS A 44 -7.89 2.55 4.37
C HIS A 44 -8.84 1.88 3.37
N ARG A 45 -9.81 1.09 3.89
CA ARG A 45 -10.85 0.46 3.08
C ARG A 45 -12.18 1.18 3.30
N GLY A 46 -12.64 1.96 2.31
CA GLY A 46 -13.91 2.70 2.40
C GLY A 46 -13.82 3.97 3.27
N ASN A 47 -14.98 4.48 3.71
CA ASN A 47 -15.13 5.72 4.48
C ASN A 47 -15.33 5.51 6.00
N SER A 48 -15.32 4.27 6.47
CA SER A 48 -15.57 3.93 7.88
C SER A 48 -14.26 3.85 8.66
N GLN A 49 -13.97 4.90 9.41
CA GLN A 49 -13.02 4.89 10.52
C GLN A 49 -13.70 4.17 11.69
N GLY A 50 -13.68 2.84 11.70
CA GLY A 50 -14.36 2.02 12.71
C GLY A 50 -13.70 0.66 12.88
N ASP A 51 -13.20 0.45 14.09
CA ASP A 51 -12.72 -0.78 14.74
C ASP A 51 -12.75 -2.05 13.87
N PHE A 52 -11.62 -2.31 13.20
CA PHE A 52 -11.40 -3.57 12.51
C PHE A 52 -10.80 -4.56 13.51
N GLY A 53 -11.64 -5.48 14.00
CA GLY A 53 -11.16 -6.72 14.60
C GLY A 53 -10.11 -7.34 13.69
N ASP A 54 -8.94 -7.61 14.27
CA ASP A 54 -7.70 -8.11 13.68
C ASP A 54 -7.78 -8.55 12.20
N ASN A 55 -7.81 -7.56 11.31
CA ASN A 55 -7.43 -7.72 9.92
C ASN A 55 -6.13 -6.95 9.72
N SER A 56 -5.21 -7.11 10.67
CA SER A 56 -3.79 -6.92 10.46
C SER A 56 -3.42 -7.92 9.39
N ALA A 57 -3.76 -7.64 8.14
CA ALA A 57 -3.01 -8.20 7.08
C ALA A 57 -1.59 -7.76 7.38
N HIS A 58 -0.79 -8.74 7.76
CA HIS A 58 0.65 -8.70 7.72
C HIS A 58 1.01 -8.46 6.25
N PHE A 59 0.66 -7.28 5.75
CA PHE A 59 1.04 -6.78 4.44
C PHE A 59 2.55 -6.63 4.58
N GLY A 60 3.27 -7.48 3.86
CA GLY A 60 4.68 -7.73 4.09
C GLY A 60 5.45 -6.45 4.34
N SER A 61 6.41 -6.54 5.26
CA SER A 61 7.41 -5.51 5.51
C SER A 61 7.80 -4.84 4.19
N PRO A 62 7.95 -3.50 4.14
CA PRO A 62 8.34 -2.80 2.93
C PRO A 62 9.52 -3.55 2.31
N VAL A 63 9.35 -4.02 1.07
CA VAL A 63 10.43 -4.67 0.35
C VAL A 63 11.48 -3.60 0.17
N ARG A 64 12.51 -3.61 1.03
CA ARG A 64 13.74 -2.87 0.79
C ARG A 64 14.37 -3.56 -0.41
N GLU A 65 14.43 -2.85 -1.53
CA GLU A 65 15.42 -3.18 -2.56
C GLU A 65 16.84 -3.04 -1.99
#